data_AF-A0A524HZD4-F1
#
_entry.id   AF-A0A524HZD4-F1
#
_cell.length_a   1.000
_cell.length_b   1.000
_cell.length_c   1.000
_cell.angle_alpha   90.00
_cell.angle_beta   90.00
_cell.angle_gamma   90.00
#
_symmetry.space_group_name_H-M   'P 1'
#
loop_
_entity.id
_entity.type
_entity.pdbx_description
1 polymer ?
#
loop_
_entity_poly.entity_id
_entity_poly.type
_entity_poly.pdbx_seq_one_letter_code
_entity_poly.pdbx_strand_id
1 'polypeptide(L)' 'MVETFYDAEELTSLGLRKFGKNVRISRKTSIYHPEKVSLGDDVQIADFCIMSGMVDIGSHVHLGAYTAIYGQNGVRIG' A
#
# COMPACT_ATOMS: atom_id res chain seq x y z
N MET A 1 -8.50 15.76 15.14
CA MET A 1 -8.48 14.32 14.85
C MET A 1 -7.15 14.00 14.20
N VAL A 2 -6.46 12.95 14.63
CA VAL A 2 -5.19 12.55 13.99
C VAL A 2 -5.54 11.83 12.70
N GLU A 3 -5.10 12.34 11.56
CA GLU A 3 -5.32 11.67 10.28
C GLU A 3 -4.61 10.31 10.27
N THR A 4 -5.37 9.25 10.02
CA THR A 4 -4.87 7.86 10.09
C THR A 4 -4.17 7.44 8.80
N PHE A 5 -4.46 8.11 7.69
CA PHE A 5 -3.86 7.85 6.39
C PHE A 5 -2.74 8.85 6.10
N TYR A 6 -1.81 8.45 5.23
CA TYR A 6 -0.87 9.38 4.64
C TYR A 6 -1.61 10.39 3.74
N ASP A 7 -1.16 11.64 3.76
CA ASP A 7 -1.59 12.63 2.78
C ASP A 7 -0.86 12.44 1.43
N ALA A 8 -1.18 13.29 0.45
CA ALA A 8 -0.63 13.18 -0.89
C ALA A 8 0.89 13.44 -0.95
N GLU A 9 1.41 14.36 -0.12
CA GLU A 9 2.83 14.69 -0.08
C GLU A 9 3.61 13.54 0.56
N GLU A 10 3.07 13.00 1.64
CA GLU A 10 3.66 11.86 2.33
C GLU A 10 3.63 10.58 1.49
N LEU A 11 2.52 10.29 0.80
CA LEU A 11 2.42 9.16 -0.15
C LEU A 11 3.52 9.25 -1.22
N THR A 12 3.78 10.46 -1.71
CA THR A 12 4.84 10.71 -2.69
C THR A 12 6.23 10.46 -2.09
N SER A 13 6.41 10.77 -0.81
CA SER A 13 7.67 10.56 -0.07
C SER A 13 7.93 9.09 0.35
N LEU A 14 6.92 8.21 0.32
CA LEU A 14 7.06 6.80 0.72
C LEU A 14 8.01 5.98 -0.17
N GLY A 15 8.36 6.50 -1.36
CA GLY A 15 9.22 5.79 -2.30
C GLY A 15 8.55 4.59 -2.97
N LEU A 16 7.21 4.59 -3.04
CA LEU A 16 6.46 3.56 -3.78
C LEU A 16 6.89 3.55 -5.25
N ARG A 17 6.97 2.35 -5.85
CA ARG A 17 7.28 2.21 -7.28
C ARG A 17 6.30 3.00 -8.15
N LYS A 18 5.01 2.90 -7.82
CA LYS A 18 3.90 3.61 -8.45
C LYS A 18 2.67 3.54 -7.54
N PHE A 19 1.85 4.58 -7.54
CA PHE A 19 0.49 4.55 -7.00
C PHE A 19 -0.48 5.30 -7.91
N GLY A 20 -1.75 4.90 -7.90
CA GLY A 20 -2.82 5.55 -8.66
C GLY A 20 -3.49 6.71 -7.93
N LYS A 21 -4.70 7.04 -8.36
CA LYS A 21 -5.57 8.05 -7.72
C LYS A 21 -6.32 7.44 -6.54
N ASN A 22 -6.67 8.29 -5.57
CA ASN A 22 -7.47 7.88 -4.40
C ASN A 22 -6.89 6.67 -3.65
N VAL A 23 -5.56 6.64 -3.49
CA VAL A 23 -4.86 5.64 -2.70
C VAL A 23 -4.83 6.11 -1.24
N ARG A 24 -5.28 5.25 -0.34
CA ARG A 24 -5.33 5.52 1.11
C ARG A 24 -4.60 4.43 1.85
N ILE A 25 -3.41 4.76 2.37
CA ILE A 25 -2.58 3.83 3.14
C ILE A 25 -2.54 4.31 4.58
N SER A 26 -2.88 3.44 5.52
CA SER A 26 -2.73 3.76 6.94
C SER A 26 -1.27 4.03 7.29
N ARG A 27 -1.01 5.03 8.12
CA ARG A 27 0.31 5.30 8.70
C ARG A 27 0.85 4.15 9.55
N LYS A 28 -0.01 3.19 9.92
CA LYS A 28 0.35 1.99 10.68
C LYS A 28 0.60 0.77 9.79
N THR A 29 0.53 0.92 8.47
CA THR A 29 0.95 -0.12 7.53
C THR A 29 2.47 -0.20 7.50
N SER A 30 3.02 -1.40 7.66
CA SER A 30 4.45 -1.65 7.48
C SER A 30 4.74 -2.02 6.03
N ILE A 31 5.51 -1.18 5.35
CA ILE A 31 5.88 -1.37 3.95
C ILE A 31 7.39 -1.60 3.87
N TYR A 32 7.79 -2.79 3.43
CA TYR A 32 9.18 -3.14 3.16
C TYR A 32 9.40 -3.20 1.66
N HIS A 33 10.50 -2.61 1.19
CA HIS A 33 10.81 -2.45 -0.24
C HIS A 33 9.73 -1.65 -0.99
N PRO A 34 9.38 -0.42 -0.53
CA PRO A 34 8.36 0.39 -1.19
C PRO A 34 8.65 0.60 -2.69
N GLU A 35 9.91 0.63 -3.09
CA GLU A 35 10.35 0.74 -4.49
C GLU A 35 9.94 -0.45 -5.37
N LYS A 36 9.39 -1.53 -4.77
CA LYS A 36 8.85 -2.72 -5.44
C LYS A 36 7.34 -2.87 -5.27
N VAL A 37 6.66 -1.88 -4.68
CA VAL A 37 5.21 -1.88 -4.47
C VAL A 37 4.54 -0.98 -5.50
N SER A 38 3.62 -1.53 -6.29
CA SER A 38 2.74 -0.74 -7.16
C SER A 38 1.28 -0.86 -6.73
N LEU A 39 0.57 0.27 -6.70
CA LEU A 39 -0.85 0.33 -6.37
C LEU A 39 -1.66 0.96 -7.53
N GLY A 40 -2.83 0.41 -7.83
CA GLY A 40 -3.79 0.96 -8.79
C GLY A 40 -4.58 2.16 -8.24
N ASP A 41 -5.71 2.44 -8.88
CA ASP A 41 -6.64 3.49 -8.45
C ASP A 41 -7.61 2.94 -7.38
N ASP A 42 -8.12 3.81 -6.49
CA ASP A 42 -9.12 3.43 -5.48
C ASP A 42 -8.69 2.25 -4.58
N VAL A 43 -7.45 2.30 -4.08
CA VAL A 43 -6.88 1.29 -3.19
C VAL A 43 -6.90 1.79 -1.74
N GLN A 44 -7.35 0.94 -0.81
CA GLN A 44 -7.28 1.22 0.62
C GLN A 44 -6.53 0.12 1.37
N ILE A 45 -5.50 0.50 2.12
CA ILE A 45 -4.71 -0.39 2.97
C ILE A 45 -4.93 0.01 4.44
N ALA A 46 -5.49 -0.90 5.24
CA ALA A 46 -5.85 -0.63 6.62
C ALA A 46 -4.66 -0.73 7.60
N ASP A 47 -4.93 -0.35 8.86
CA ASP A 47 -3.97 -0.44 9.97
C ASP A 47 -3.34 -1.84 10.08
N PHE A 48 -2.06 -1.85 10.46
CA PHE A 48 -1.30 -3.06 10.78
C PHE A 48 -1.18 -4.08 9.65
N CYS A 49 -1.46 -3.68 8.41
CA CYS A 49 -1.08 -4.49 7.26
C CYS A 49 0.44 -4.53 7.12
N ILE A 50 0.95 -5.65 6.59
CA ILE A 50 2.37 -5.82 6.27
C ILE A 50 2.48 -6.13 4.78
N MET A 51 3.31 -5.38 4.06
CA MET A 51 3.67 -5.67 2.67
C MET A 51 5.18 -5.78 2.57
N SER A 52 5.68 -6.90 2.04
CA SER A 52 7.11 -7.10 1.87
C SER A 52 7.43 -7.82 0.57
N GLY A 53 8.42 -7.29 -0.17
CA GLY A 53 8.86 -7.83 -1.45
C GLY A 53 8.20 -7.12 -2.62
N MET A 54 8.05 -7.82 -3.74
CA MET A 54 7.41 -7.28 -4.94
C MET A 54 5.90 -7.50 -4.87
N VAL A 55 5.14 -6.40 -4.79
CA VAL A 55 3.69 -6.42 -4.58
C VAL A 55 3.03 -5.50 -5.60
N ASP A 56 2.19 -6.07 -6.47
CA ASP A 56 1.38 -5.29 -7.42
C ASP A 56 -0.11 -5.44 -7.07
N ILE A 57 -0.74 -4.36 -6.63
CA ILE A 57 -2.18 -4.28 -6.32
C ILE A 57 -2.90 -3.53 -7.44
N GLY A 58 -3.98 -4.11 -7.96
CA GLY A 58 -4.88 -3.53 -8.95
C GLY A 58 -5.72 -2.37 -8.41
N SER A 59 -6.79 -2.03 -9.12
CA SER A 59 -7.70 -0.94 -8.72
C SER A 59 -8.91 -1.49 -7.97
N HIS A 60 -9.57 -0.67 -7.16
CA HIS A 60 -10.75 -1.04 -6.36
C HIS A 60 -10.50 -2.16 -5.33
N VAL A 61 -9.30 -2.21 -4.76
CA VAL A 61 -8.91 -3.20 -3.75
C VAL A 61 -8.93 -2.59 -2.34
N HIS A 62 -9.55 -3.29 -1.40
CA HIS A 62 -9.46 -2.97 0.03
C HIS A 62 -8.75 -4.11 0.76
N LEU A 63 -7.61 -3.82 1.39
CA LEU A 63 -6.96 -4.74 2.32
C LEU A 63 -7.40 -4.41 3.74
N GLY A 64 -8.12 -5.36 4.36
CA GLY A 64 -8.57 -5.24 5.76
C GLY A 64 -7.39 -5.29 6.74
N ALA A 65 -7.63 -4.81 7.98
CA ALA A 65 -6.59 -4.74 9.00
C ALA A 65 -5.92 -6.10 9.24
N TYR A 66 -4.63 -6.08 9.59
CA TYR A 66 -3.81 -7.27 9.84
C TYR A 66 -3.56 -8.17 8.62
N THR A 67 -3.86 -7.72 7.40
CA THR A 67 -3.48 -8.45 6.18
C THR A 67 -1.96 -8.44 6.01
N ALA A 68 -1.36 -9.61 5.81
CA ALA A 68 0.07 -9.74 5.52
C ALA A 68 0.31 -10.30 4.11
N ILE A 69 1.13 -9.61 3.33
CA ILE A 69 1.48 -9.97 1.95
C ILE A 69 3.00 -10.10 1.85
N TYR A 70 3.46 -11.30 1.49
CA TYR A 70 4.88 -11.62 1.32
C TYR A 70 5.16 -12.05 -0.12
N GLY A 71 5.61 -11.11 -0.94
CA GLY A 71 5.87 -11.29 -2.36
C GLY A 71 7.37 -11.46 -2.68
N GLN A 72 8.06 -12.43 -2.09
CA GLN A 72 9.51 -12.63 -2.32
C GLN A 72 9.86 -12.73 -3.81
N ASN A 73 9.05 -13.50 -4.56
CA ASN A 73 9.17 -13.67 -6.01
C ASN A 73 8.05 -12.93 -6.78
N GLY A 74 7.41 -11.95 -6.15
CA GLY A 74 6.25 -11.26 -6.70
C GLY A 74 4.92 -11.84 -6.23
N VAL A 75 3.95 -10.94 -6.04
CA VAL A 75 2.54 -11.26 -5.83
C VAL A 75 1.70 -10.20 -6.51
N ARG A 76 0.61 -10.63 -7.15
CA ARG A 76 -0.36 -9.74 -7.78
C ARG A 76 -1.74 -9.97 -7.18
N ILE A 77 -2.40 -8.89 -6.77
CA ILE A 77 -3.77 -8.87 -6.27
C ILE A 77 -4.53 -7.89 -7.16
N GLY A 78 -5.71 -8.23 -7.66
CA GLY A 78 -6.49 -7.34 -8.52
C GLY A 78 -7.87 -7.88 -8.78
#